data_AF-A0A7S3QN93-F1
#
_entry.id   AF-A0A7S3QN93-F1
#
_cell.length_a   1.000
_cell.length_b   1.000
_cell.length_c   1.000
_cell.angle_alpha   90.00
_cell.angle_beta   90.00
_cell.angle_gamma   90.00
#
_symmetry.space_group_name_H-M   'P 1'
#
loop_
_entity.id
_entity.type
_entity.pdbx_description
1 polymer ?
#
loop_
_entity_poly.entity_id
_entity_poly.type
_entity_poly.pdbx_seq_one_letter_code
_entity_poly.pdbx_strand_id
1 'polypeptide(L)'
;MLLSHSLPFGKLVNSKRSACQSKAPASALLRGSSLKSSSFQSQQPLRLQHQVRHLRNIVAKAEEGASQGADPLAKGNYDEPETAQEANDLGLRFTNAGRWTEALAFFEKAINLPGTGTKRFRDKPRPASDREKMTSLYNIACCHSKLGDARSGLVALAGCLEAGYADYGQIRTDPDLESLRKDKRFEGLLKRYEPQSQGLLGGFNLNSLFGGDK
;
A
#
# COMPACT_ATOMS: atom_id res chain seq x y z
N MET A 1 32.49 37.03 30.13
CA MET A 1 31.12 37.08 30.70
C MET A 1 30.25 36.25 29.76
N LEU A 2 29.65 35.10 30.06
CA LEU A 2 29.14 34.44 31.27
C LEU A 2 29.19 32.90 31.03
N LEU A 3 29.70 32.10 31.98
CA LEU A 3 28.98 31.06 32.78
C LEU A 3 28.12 30.08 31.95
N SER A 4 28.56 28.84 31.68
CA SER A 4 28.47 27.62 32.52
C SER A 4 27.08 26.93 32.54
N HIS A 5 27.08 25.61 32.80
CA HIS A 5 26.01 24.59 32.86
C HIS A 5 25.79 23.84 31.53
N SER A 6 26.37 22.66 31.26
CA SER A 6 26.36 21.34 31.96
C SER A 6 24.96 20.80 32.24
N LEU A 7 24.49 19.84 31.43
CA LEU A 7 23.83 18.59 31.85
C LEU A 7 23.83 17.56 30.69
N PRO A 8 24.34 16.32 30.91
CA PRO A 8 24.05 15.16 30.07
C PRO A 8 23.23 14.11 30.85
N PHE A 9 22.03 13.78 30.39
CA PHE A 9 21.19 12.68 30.88
C PHE A 9 20.36 12.17 29.68
N GLY A 10 20.21 10.90 29.38
CA GLY A 10 20.63 9.67 30.04
C GLY A 10 20.53 8.49 29.07
N LYS A 11 21.27 7.43 29.43
CA LYS A 11 21.36 6.16 28.72
C LYS A 11 20.11 5.29 28.97
N LEU A 12 19.97 4.29 28.08
CA LEU A 12 19.50 2.93 28.33
C LEU A 12 18.05 2.75 28.83
N VAL A 13 17.21 2.20 27.95
CA VAL A 13 16.36 1.07 28.32
C VAL A 13 16.32 0.05 27.18
N ASN A 14 17.12 -1.00 27.37
CA ASN A 14 16.97 -2.30 26.72
C ASN A 14 15.65 -2.91 27.21
N SER A 15 14.62 -2.96 26.36
CA SER A 15 13.43 -3.78 26.64
C SER A 15 13.73 -5.22 26.24
N LYS A 16 14.16 -6.00 27.24
CA LYS A 16 14.37 -7.44 27.13
C LYS A 16 13.05 -8.15 26.84
N ARG A 17 13.16 -9.14 25.96
CA ARG A 17 12.21 -10.22 25.67
C ARG A 17 11.43 -10.66 26.92
N SER A 18 10.10 -10.66 26.82
CA SER A 18 9.23 -11.40 27.73
C SER A 18 8.63 -12.58 26.97
N ALA A 19 9.22 -13.75 27.18
CA ALA A 19 8.62 -15.03 26.85
C ALA A 19 7.50 -15.32 27.85
N CYS A 20 6.24 -15.21 27.43
CA CYS A 20 5.12 -15.76 28.20
C CYS A 20 5.08 -17.27 27.99
N GLN A 21 5.75 -17.99 28.89
CA GLN A 21 5.47 -19.39 29.17
C GLN A 21 4.21 -19.44 30.04
N SER A 22 3.09 -19.92 29.50
CA SER A 22 1.97 -20.38 30.32
C SER A 22 2.14 -21.87 30.62
N LYS A 23 2.30 -22.15 31.91
CA LYS A 23 2.36 -23.47 32.51
C LYS A 23 1.01 -24.17 32.40
N ALA A 24 1.06 -25.47 32.10
CA ALA A 24 -0.05 -26.40 32.25
C ALA A 24 -0.39 -26.65 33.73
N PRO A 25 -1.64 -26.98 34.08
CA PRO A 25 -1.95 -27.76 35.27
C PRO A 25 -2.05 -29.25 34.94
N ALA A 26 -1.42 -30.05 35.81
CA ALA A 26 -1.44 -31.50 35.80
C ALA A 26 -2.63 -32.07 36.59
N SER A 27 -2.92 -33.34 36.29
CA SER A 27 -3.62 -34.36 37.09
C SER A 27 -5.14 -34.49 36.96
N ALA A 28 -5.56 -35.51 36.20
CA ALA A 28 -6.64 -36.40 36.58
C ALA A 28 -6.32 -37.82 36.08
N LEU A 29 -6.01 -38.70 37.03
CA LEU A 29 -5.89 -40.14 36.87
C LEU A 29 -7.28 -40.72 36.55
N LEU A 30 -7.44 -41.39 35.41
CA LEU A 30 -8.46 -42.44 35.25
C LEU A 30 -7.83 -43.64 34.56
N ARG A 31 -7.95 -44.77 35.24
CA ARG A 31 -7.40 -46.08 34.87
C ARG A 31 -8.14 -46.64 33.67
N GLY A 32 -7.44 -47.54 32.98
CA GLY A 32 -7.83 -48.08 31.70
C GLY A 32 -9.18 -48.78 31.66
N SER A 33 -9.82 -48.64 30.51
CA SER A 33 -10.64 -49.68 29.92
C SER A 33 -10.35 -49.68 28.42
N SER A 34 -9.65 -50.74 28.01
CA SER A 34 -9.40 -51.12 26.62
C SER A 34 -10.73 -51.23 25.88
N LEU A 35 -11.04 -50.24 25.05
CA LEU A 35 -12.03 -50.36 23.98
C LEU A 35 -11.29 -50.04 22.68
N LYS A 36 -11.08 -51.09 21.88
CA LYS A 36 -10.61 -51.00 20.50
C LYS A 36 -11.64 -50.19 19.71
N SER A 37 -11.45 -48.88 19.57
CA SER A 37 -12.14 -48.14 18.50
C SER A 37 -11.33 -48.38 17.23
N SER A 38 -11.90 -49.24 16.41
CA SER A 38 -11.49 -49.54 15.05
C SER A 38 -10.99 -48.30 14.33
N SER A 39 -9.93 -48.51 13.53
CA SER A 39 -9.59 -47.69 12.39
C SER A 39 -10.83 -47.55 11.49
N PHE A 40 -11.72 -46.63 11.81
CA PHE A 40 -12.68 -46.08 10.86
C PHE A 40 -11.88 -45.14 9.95
N GLN A 41 -10.94 -45.73 9.21
CA GLN A 41 -10.58 -45.21 7.90
C GLN A 41 -11.90 -45.20 7.14
N SER A 42 -12.59 -44.06 7.18
CA SER A 42 -13.60 -43.76 6.21
C SER A 42 -12.87 -43.87 4.88
N GLN A 43 -13.04 -45.03 4.23
CA GLN A 43 -12.61 -45.26 2.88
C GLN A 43 -13.44 -44.31 2.04
N GLN A 44 -13.02 -43.05 1.97
CA GLN A 44 -13.53 -42.13 0.97
C GLN A 44 -13.30 -42.84 -0.36
N PRO A 45 -14.35 -43.07 -1.17
CA PRO A 45 -14.22 -43.86 -2.38
C PRO A 45 -13.12 -43.26 -3.25
N LEU A 46 -12.35 -44.10 -3.95
CA LEU A 46 -11.18 -43.68 -4.73
C LEU A 46 -11.45 -42.49 -5.67
N ARG A 47 -12.70 -42.33 -6.10
CA ARG A 47 -13.20 -41.21 -6.90
C ARG A 47 -13.13 -39.86 -6.16
N LEU A 48 -13.52 -39.82 -4.89
CA LEU A 48 -13.43 -38.64 -4.02
C LEU A 48 -11.97 -38.30 -3.67
N GLN A 49 -11.13 -39.31 -3.45
CA GLN A 49 -9.69 -39.07 -3.20
C GLN A 49 -8.97 -38.50 -4.42
N HIS A 50 -9.28 -39.01 -5.62
CA HIS A 50 -8.77 -38.43 -6.87
C HIS A 50 -9.26 -37.00 -7.07
N GLN A 51 -10.51 -36.70 -6.74
CA GLN A 51 -11.08 -35.36 -6.89
C GLN A 51 -10.43 -34.35 -5.93
N VAL A 52 -10.19 -34.71 -4.66
CA VAL A 52 -9.46 -33.87 -3.71
C VAL A 52 -8.01 -33.67 -4.12
N ARG A 53 -7.34 -34.71 -4.63
CA ARG A 53 -5.97 -34.62 -5.14
C ARG A 53 -5.88 -33.72 -6.37
N HIS A 54 -6.83 -33.85 -7.30
CA HIS A 54 -6.93 -33.02 -8.49
C HIS A 54 -7.18 -31.55 -8.13
N LEU A 55 -8.09 -31.28 -7.18
CA LEU A 55 -8.34 -29.92 -6.69
C LEU A 55 -7.12 -29.33 -5.98
N ARG A 56 -6.40 -30.10 -5.14
CA ARG A 56 -5.13 -29.65 -4.55
C ARG A 56 -4.09 -29.34 -5.61
N ASN A 57 -3.95 -30.17 -6.63
CA ASN A 57 -3.00 -29.95 -7.71
C ASN A 57 -3.39 -28.74 -8.56
N ILE A 58 -4.69 -28.48 -8.76
CA ILE A 58 -5.16 -27.25 -9.43
C ILE A 58 -4.82 -26.01 -8.60
N VAL A 59 -5.08 -26.03 -7.29
CA VAL A 59 -4.75 -24.90 -6.40
C VAL A 59 -3.24 -24.68 -6.36
N ALA A 60 -2.44 -25.74 -6.19
CA ALA A 60 -0.98 -25.66 -6.21
C ALA A 60 -0.45 -25.13 -7.56
N LYS A 61 -1.03 -25.57 -8.68
CA LYS A 61 -0.65 -25.09 -10.02
C LYS A 61 -1.09 -23.66 -10.30
N ALA A 62 -2.17 -23.18 -9.67
CA ALA A 62 -2.57 -21.78 -9.71
C ALA A 62 -1.63 -20.88 -8.90
N GLU A 63 -1.06 -21.38 -7.79
CA GLU A 63 -0.06 -20.67 -6.99
C GLU A 63 1.33 -20.67 -7.68
N GLU A 64 1.70 -21.76 -8.36
CA GLU A 64 2.99 -21.88 -9.07
C GLU A 64 3.04 -21.06 -10.38
N GLY A 65 1.90 -20.81 -11.03
CA GLY A 65 1.82 -20.03 -12.27
C GLY A 65 2.09 -18.52 -12.11
N ALA A 66 2.15 -18.01 -10.89
CA ALA A 66 2.39 -16.59 -10.61
C ALA A 66 3.88 -16.25 -10.33
N SER A 67 4.76 -17.25 -10.22
CA SER A 67 6.15 -17.03 -9.76
C SER A 67 7.23 -17.80 -10.53
N GLN A 68 6.94 -18.27 -11.74
CA GLN A 68 7.92 -19.01 -12.56
C GLN A 68 8.28 -18.27 -13.85
N GLY A 69 8.84 -17.08 -13.67
CA GLY A 69 9.83 -16.49 -14.58
C GLY A 69 10.94 -15.95 -13.68
N ALA A 70 12.20 -16.29 -13.94
CA ALA A 70 13.32 -15.84 -13.12
C ALA A 70 13.30 -14.30 -12.99
N ASP A 71 12.86 -13.80 -11.84
CA ASP A 71 12.64 -12.37 -11.61
C ASP A 71 13.97 -11.62 -11.75
N PRO A 72 14.16 -10.78 -12.78
CA PRO A 72 15.37 -9.98 -12.94
C PRO A 72 15.63 -9.07 -11.72
N LEU A 73 14.58 -8.71 -10.97
CA LEU A 73 14.65 -7.87 -9.77
C LEU A 73 15.11 -8.64 -8.53
N ALA A 74 15.03 -9.98 -8.51
CA ALA A 74 15.42 -10.79 -7.35
C ALA A 74 16.95 -10.89 -7.18
N LYS A 75 17.70 -10.60 -8.24
CA LYS A 75 19.18 -10.64 -8.22
C LYS A 75 19.82 -9.28 -7.95
N GLY A 76 19.04 -8.22 -7.70
CA GLY A 76 19.59 -6.87 -7.51
C GLY A 76 20.31 -6.32 -8.76
N ASN A 77 20.04 -6.89 -9.94
CA ASN A 77 20.73 -6.54 -11.18
C ASN A 77 19.92 -5.47 -11.94
N TYR A 78 19.73 -4.34 -11.30
CA TYR A 78 19.15 -3.13 -11.89
C TYR A 78 20.08 -1.96 -11.61
N ASP A 79 20.23 -1.09 -12.59
CA ASP A 79 20.96 0.16 -12.42
C ASP A 79 20.19 1.05 -11.42
N GLU A 80 20.93 1.74 -10.54
CA GLU A 80 20.33 2.70 -9.62
C GLU A 80 19.70 3.84 -10.44
N PRO A 81 18.43 4.19 -10.19
CA PRO A 81 17.76 5.21 -11.00
C PRO A 81 18.36 6.58 -10.74
N GLU A 82 18.68 7.30 -11.81
CA GLU A 82 19.20 8.67 -11.73
C GLU A 82 18.09 9.69 -11.96
N THR A 83 16.95 9.26 -12.49
CA THR A 83 15.80 10.11 -12.77
C THR A 83 14.53 9.64 -12.06
N ALA A 84 13.61 10.57 -11.84
CA ALA A 84 12.29 10.31 -11.26
C ALA A 84 11.50 9.27 -12.09
N GLN A 85 11.63 9.30 -13.42
CA GLN A 85 10.95 8.37 -14.31
C GLN A 85 11.50 6.95 -14.16
N GLU A 86 12.82 6.76 -14.18
CA GLU A 86 13.44 5.44 -13.99
C GLU A 86 13.09 4.84 -12.63
N ALA A 87 13.09 5.65 -11.58
CA ALA A 87 12.69 5.21 -10.25
C ALA A 87 11.22 4.79 -10.20
N ASN A 88 10.32 5.53 -10.87
CA ASN A 88 8.92 5.12 -11.01
C ASN A 88 8.78 3.80 -11.78
N ASP A 89 9.53 3.62 -12.87
CA ASP A 89 9.49 2.40 -13.67
C ASP A 89 9.98 1.18 -12.87
N LEU A 90 11.05 1.34 -12.08
CA LEU A 90 11.51 0.29 -11.16
C LEU A 90 10.47 -0.01 -10.09
N GLY A 91 9.90 1.02 -9.45
CA GLY A 91 8.82 0.86 -8.48
C GLY A 91 7.66 0.03 -9.03
N LEU A 92 7.22 0.32 -10.26
CA LEU A 92 6.16 -0.43 -10.94
C LEU A 92 6.53 -1.90 -11.22
N ARG A 93 7.80 -2.17 -11.53
CA ARG A 93 8.26 -3.56 -11.68
C ARG A 93 8.18 -4.32 -10.35
N PHE A 94 8.55 -3.69 -9.24
CA PHE A 94 8.42 -4.28 -7.91
C PHE A 94 6.97 -4.44 -7.45
N THR A 95 6.07 -3.51 -7.78
CA THR A 95 4.63 -3.69 -7.49
C THR A 95 4.06 -4.87 -8.24
N ASN A 96 4.43 -5.04 -9.52
CA ASN A 96 4.00 -6.18 -10.33
C ASN A 96 4.54 -7.52 -9.80
N ALA A 97 5.70 -7.50 -9.13
CA ALA A 97 6.26 -8.66 -8.42
C ALA A 97 5.67 -8.86 -7.01
N GLY A 98 4.74 -8.01 -6.55
CA GLY A 98 4.17 -8.05 -5.20
C GLY A 98 5.12 -7.62 -4.08
N ARG A 99 6.27 -7.02 -4.42
CA ARG A 99 7.32 -6.58 -3.49
C ARG A 99 7.08 -5.13 -3.06
N TRP A 100 6.00 -4.91 -2.32
CA TRP A 100 5.49 -3.57 -1.96
C TRP A 100 6.48 -2.71 -1.17
N THR A 101 7.27 -3.30 -0.27
CA THR A 101 8.27 -2.58 0.53
C THR A 101 9.40 -2.02 -0.33
N GLU A 102 9.81 -2.75 -1.36
CA GLU A 102 10.88 -2.33 -2.26
C GLU A 102 10.36 -1.33 -3.27
N ALA A 103 9.16 -1.57 -3.81
CA ALA A 103 8.45 -0.60 -4.65
C ALA A 103 8.33 0.77 -3.97
N LEU A 104 7.94 0.77 -2.68
CA LEU A 104 7.82 1.98 -1.88
C LEU A 104 9.13 2.79 -1.85
N ALA A 105 10.27 2.13 -1.62
CA ALA A 105 11.57 2.79 -1.59
C ALA A 105 11.92 3.47 -2.93
N PHE A 106 11.57 2.85 -4.06
CA PHE A 106 11.80 3.44 -5.37
C PHE A 106 10.88 4.62 -5.67
N PHE A 107 9.60 4.56 -5.27
CA PHE A 107 8.71 5.71 -5.43
C PHE A 107 9.09 6.89 -4.52
N GLU A 108 9.58 6.63 -3.30
CA GLU A 108 10.13 7.67 -2.41
C GLU A 108 11.43 8.28 -2.97
N LYS A 109 12.25 7.50 -3.68
CA LYS A 109 13.38 8.04 -4.44
C LYS A 109 12.89 8.91 -5.60
N ALA A 110 11.86 8.49 -6.32
CA ALA A 110 11.36 9.20 -7.50
C ALA A 110 10.96 10.66 -7.23
N ILE A 111 10.35 10.95 -6.06
CA ILE A 111 9.98 12.33 -5.69
C ILE A 111 11.18 13.25 -5.42
N ASN A 112 12.36 12.67 -5.15
CA ASN A 112 13.59 13.39 -4.80
C ASN A 112 14.60 13.46 -5.96
N LEU A 113 14.45 12.60 -6.97
CA LEU A 113 15.31 12.57 -8.14
C LEU A 113 14.96 13.68 -9.14
N PRO A 114 15.92 14.07 -10.00
CA PRO A 114 15.64 14.99 -11.08
C PRO A 114 14.65 14.39 -12.07
N GLY A 115 13.88 15.24 -12.74
CA GLY A 115 12.87 14.79 -13.69
C GLY A 115 12.56 15.84 -14.75
N THR A 116 11.33 15.81 -15.26
CA THR A 116 10.93 16.59 -16.42
C THR A 116 10.29 17.94 -16.06
N GLY A 117 10.38 18.36 -14.79
CA GLY A 117 9.80 19.61 -14.31
C GLY A 117 10.49 20.88 -14.85
N THR A 118 9.85 22.02 -14.57
CA THR A 118 10.37 23.33 -14.98
C THR A 118 11.70 23.64 -14.30
N LYS A 119 12.74 23.91 -15.10
CA LYS A 119 14.05 24.31 -14.58
C LYS A 119 13.97 25.72 -14.00
N ARG A 120 14.16 25.84 -12.68
CA ARG A 120 14.09 27.13 -11.97
C ARG A 120 15.46 27.80 -11.78
N PHE A 121 16.52 27.00 -11.61
CA PHE A 121 17.87 27.48 -11.34
C PHE A 121 18.84 26.90 -12.36
N ARG A 122 19.86 27.66 -12.77
CA ARG A 122 20.84 27.23 -13.78
C ARG A 122 21.64 26.01 -13.31
N ASP A 123 22.11 26.06 -12.07
CA ASP A 123 23.07 25.11 -11.50
C ASP A 123 22.40 23.89 -10.85
N LYS A 124 21.08 23.94 -10.62
CA LYS A 124 20.32 22.80 -10.10
C LYS A 124 19.72 21.99 -11.25
N PRO A 125 19.63 20.66 -11.11
CA PRO A 125 18.93 19.85 -12.09
C PRO A 125 17.43 20.18 -12.11
N ARG A 126 16.74 19.77 -13.17
CA ARG A 126 15.28 19.90 -13.25
C ARG A 126 14.65 19.03 -12.16
N PRO A 127 13.76 19.57 -11.31
CA PRO A 127 13.04 18.74 -10.36
C PRO A 127 12.06 17.82 -11.10
N ALA A 128 11.56 16.78 -10.43
CA ALA A 128 10.40 16.04 -10.91
C ALA A 128 9.22 16.99 -11.19
N SER A 129 8.55 16.75 -12.32
CA SER A 129 7.32 17.42 -12.70
C SER A 129 6.18 17.07 -11.74
N ASP A 130 5.14 17.90 -11.71
CA ASP A 130 3.98 17.65 -10.85
C ASP A 130 3.30 16.33 -11.23
N ARG A 131 3.27 15.97 -12.52
CA ARG A 131 2.78 14.68 -13.01
C ARG A 131 3.60 13.51 -12.46
N GLU A 132 4.93 13.58 -12.53
CA GLU A 132 5.80 12.51 -12.02
C GLU A 132 5.62 12.34 -10.51
N LYS A 133 5.58 13.45 -9.75
CA LYS A 133 5.35 13.42 -8.30
C LYS A 133 3.99 12.84 -7.95
N MET A 134 2.95 13.25 -8.68
CA MET A 134 1.60 12.75 -8.52
C MET A 134 1.53 11.22 -8.74
N THR A 135 2.17 10.73 -9.81
CA THR A 135 2.28 9.28 -10.07
C THR A 135 2.99 8.56 -8.93
N SER A 136 4.15 9.08 -8.47
CA SER A 136 4.89 8.48 -7.35
C SER A 136 4.06 8.47 -6.06
N LEU A 137 3.41 9.59 -5.71
CA LEU A 137 2.61 9.72 -4.49
C LEU A 137 1.38 8.81 -4.49
N TYR A 138 0.71 8.65 -5.64
CA TYR A 138 -0.38 7.70 -5.78
C TYR A 138 0.11 6.26 -5.53
N ASN A 139 1.22 5.88 -6.15
CA ASN A 139 1.78 4.54 -5.99
C ASN A 139 2.31 4.29 -4.57
N ILE A 140 2.86 5.30 -3.89
CA ILE A 140 3.21 5.26 -2.46
C ILE A 140 1.96 4.97 -1.62
N ALA A 141 0.84 5.65 -1.91
CA ALA A 141 -0.42 5.40 -1.22
C ALA A 141 -0.91 3.95 -1.42
N CYS A 142 -0.84 3.42 -2.65
CA CYS A 142 -1.14 2.03 -2.95
C CYS A 142 -0.22 1.06 -2.19
N CYS A 143 1.09 1.31 -2.17
CA CYS A 143 2.05 0.47 -1.45
C CYS A 143 1.74 0.44 0.06
N HIS A 144 1.53 1.60 0.68
CA HIS A 144 1.16 1.66 2.10
C HIS A 144 -0.17 0.97 2.40
N SER A 145 -1.14 1.07 1.49
CA SER A 145 -2.41 0.35 1.60
C SER A 145 -2.23 -1.16 1.64
N LYS A 146 -1.39 -1.71 0.74
CA LYS A 146 -1.04 -3.14 0.71
C LYS A 146 -0.24 -3.59 1.93
N LEU A 147 0.59 -2.71 2.47
CA LEU A 147 1.35 -2.94 3.70
C LEU A 147 0.50 -2.78 4.97
N GLY A 148 -0.75 -2.30 4.85
CA GLY A 148 -1.66 -2.09 5.99
C GLY A 148 -1.40 -0.81 6.78
N ASP A 149 -0.52 0.08 6.31
CA ASP A 149 -0.27 1.38 6.95
C ASP A 149 -1.19 2.46 6.36
N ALA A 150 -2.44 2.46 6.81
CA ALA A 150 -3.43 3.43 6.36
C ALA A 150 -3.06 4.88 6.69
N ARG A 151 -2.27 5.13 7.74
CA ARG A 151 -1.90 6.49 8.13
C ARG A 151 -0.96 7.10 7.09
N SER A 152 0.13 6.40 6.77
CA SER A 152 1.11 6.89 5.79
C SER A 152 0.51 6.91 4.38
N GLY A 153 -0.32 5.91 4.05
CA GLY A 153 -1.04 5.87 2.78
C GLY A 153 -1.97 7.07 2.57
N LEU A 154 -2.72 7.50 3.59
CA LEU A 154 -3.57 8.69 3.51
C LEU A 154 -2.77 9.99 3.38
N VAL A 155 -1.58 10.09 4.00
CA VAL A 155 -0.70 11.25 3.83
C VAL A 155 -0.19 11.33 2.40
N ALA A 156 0.25 10.21 1.82
CA ALA A 156 0.69 10.16 0.44
C ALA A 156 -0.45 10.48 -0.55
N LEU A 157 -1.65 9.94 -0.30
CA LEU A 157 -2.83 10.25 -1.10
C LEU A 157 -3.20 11.74 -1.03
N ALA A 158 -3.12 12.35 0.15
CA ALA A 158 -3.34 13.80 0.31
C ALA A 158 -2.32 14.60 -0.52
N GLY A 159 -1.04 14.24 -0.48
CA GLY A 159 -0.01 14.87 -1.31
C GLY A 159 -0.28 14.70 -2.81
N CYS A 160 -0.79 13.55 -3.24
CA CYS A 160 -1.19 13.30 -4.63
C CYS A 160 -2.33 14.23 -5.07
N LEU A 161 -3.35 14.41 -4.23
CA LEU A 161 -4.47 15.33 -4.47
C LEU A 161 -3.99 16.80 -4.47
N GLU A 162 -3.06 17.18 -3.59
CA GLU A 162 -2.45 18.52 -3.58
C GLU A 162 -1.62 18.80 -4.84
N ALA A 163 -1.00 17.78 -5.42
CA ALA A 163 -0.31 17.87 -6.70
C ALA A 163 -1.27 18.00 -7.91
N GLY A 164 -2.59 17.89 -7.69
CA GLY A 164 -3.62 18.11 -8.70
C GLY A 164 -4.23 16.82 -9.28
N TYR A 165 -4.06 15.67 -8.63
CA TYR A 165 -4.75 14.44 -9.06
C TYR A 165 -6.27 14.59 -8.92
N ALA A 166 -6.99 14.35 -10.01
CA ALA A 166 -8.42 14.65 -10.10
C ALA A 166 -9.30 13.43 -10.45
N ASP A 167 -8.73 12.22 -10.55
CA ASP A 167 -9.52 11.01 -10.80
C ASP A 167 -10.04 10.39 -9.50
N TYR A 168 -11.05 11.04 -8.92
CA TYR A 168 -11.72 10.56 -7.72
C TYR A 168 -12.46 9.24 -7.92
N GLY A 169 -12.82 8.91 -9.17
CA GLY A 169 -13.48 7.66 -9.53
C GLY A 169 -12.53 6.47 -9.34
N GLN A 170 -11.28 6.63 -9.81
CA GLN A 170 -10.22 5.65 -9.59
C GLN A 170 -9.95 5.48 -8.09
N ILE A 171 -9.77 6.56 -7.33
CA ILE A 171 -9.48 6.49 -5.89
C ILE A 171 -10.52 5.68 -5.09
N ARG A 172 -11.80 5.74 -5.49
CA ARG A 172 -12.88 4.99 -4.80
C ARG A 172 -12.99 3.53 -5.20
N THR A 173 -12.57 3.18 -6.40
CA THR A 173 -12.74 1.83 -6.95
C THR A 173 -11.45 1.02 -6.92
N ASP A 174 -10.29 1.66 -6.77
CA ASP A 174 -9.00 1.00 -6.80
C ASP A 174 -8.90 -0.10 -5.72
N PRO A 175 -8.65 -1.37 -6.11
CA PRO A 175 -8.45 -2.46 -5.18
C PRO A 175 -7.18 -2.32 -4.35
N ASP A 176 -6.18 -1.60 -4.83
CA ASP A 176 -4.93 -1.38 -4.10
C ASP A 176 -5.14 -0.40 -2.95
N LEU A 177 -6.09 0.52 -3.05
CA LEU A 177 -6.45 1.47 -1.99
C LEU A 177 -7.52 0.93 -1.01
N GLU A 178 -7.88 -0.35 -1.08
CA GLU A 178 -8.96 -0.92 -0.26
C GLU A 178 -8.76 -0.69 1.26
N SER A 179 -7.54 -0.86 1.77
CA SER A 179 -7.23 -0.64 3.19
C SER A 179 -7.43 0.82 3.59
N LEU A 180 -7.11 1.77 2.70
CA LEU A 180 -7.26 3.21 2.95
C LEU A 180 -8.74 3.59 2.97
N ARG A 181 -9.54 3.03 2.04
CA ARG A 181 -10.99 3.25 1.96
C ARG A 181 -11.74 2.81 3.22
N LYS A 182 -11.22 1.81 3.95
CA LYS A 182 -11.79 1.35 5.23
C LYS A 182 -11.54 2.32 6.39
N ASP A 183 -10.57 3.23 6.27
CA ASP A 183 -10.28 4.20 7.32
C ASP A 183 -11.28 5.36 7.30
N LYS A 184 -11.86 5.69 8.46
CA LYS A 184 -12.83 6.78 8.62
C LYS A 184 -12.34 8.16 8.14
N ARG A 185 -11.02 8.36 8.04
CA ARG A 185 -10.41 9.62 7.60
C ARG A 185 -10.46 9.78 6.08
N PHE A 186 -10.63 8.70 5.32
CA PHE A 186 -10.60 8.70 3.86
C PHE A 186 -11.66 9.61 3.23
N GLU A 187 -12.92 9.46 3.63
CA GLU A 187 -14.01 10.30 3.10
C GLU A 187 -13.82 11.79 3.46
N GLY A 188 -13.29 12.07 4.66
CA GLY A 188 -12.96 13.43 5.06
C GLY A 188 -11.86 14.06 4.22
N LEU A 189 -10.87 13.24 3.79
CA LEU A 189 -9.83 13.66 2.86
C LEU A 189 -10.43 13.99 1.50
N LEU A 190 -11.21 13.08 0.90
CA LEU A 190 -11.78 13.30 -0.44
C LEU A 190 -12.70 14.52 -0.48
N LYS A 191 -13.58 14.68 0.52
CA LYS A 191 -14.50 15.83 0.61
C LYS A 191 -13.80 17.19 0.57
N ARG A 192 -12.53 17.26 0.98
CA ARG A 192 -11.73 18.49 0.97
C ARG A 192 -11.25 18.88 -0.43
N TYR A 193 -10.93 17.91 -1.29
CA TYR A 193 -10.34 18.14 -2.61
C TYR A 193 -11.38 18.02 -3.73
N GLU A 194 -12.40 17.19 -3.54
CA GLU A 194 -13.47 17.08 -4.51
C GLU A 194 -14.08 18.44 -4.77
N PRO A 195 -14.20 18.85 -6.05
CA PRO A 195 -14.94 20.04 -6.38
C PRO A 195 -16.35 19.83 -5.85
N GLN A 196 -16.69 20.57 -4.79
CA GLN A 196 -18.06 20.60 -4.33
C GLN A 196 -18.85 21.14 -5.51
N SER A 197 -19.56 20.26 -6.21
CA SER A 197 -20.60 20.64 -7.15
C SER A 197 -21.79 21.19 -6.35
N GLN A 198 -21.54 22.19 -5.50
CA GLN A 198 -22.55 22.99 -4.85
C GLN A 198 -22.84 24.17 -5.78
N GLY A 199 -23.82 23.97 -6.66
CA GLY A 199 -24.93 24.90 -6.76
C GLY A 199 -24.68 26.35 -7.19
N LEU A 200 -23.55 26.71 -7.81
CA LEU A 200 -23.32 28.10 -8.27
C LEU A 200 -23.72 28.37 -9.74
N LEU A 201 -24.20 27.36 -10.47
CA LEU A 201 -24.75 27.52 -11.83
C LEU A 201 -26.18 26.94 -11.97
N GLY A 202 -26.93 26.90 -10.86
CA GLY A 202 -28.34 26.46 -10.83
C GLY A 202 -29.37 27.58 -10.84
N GLY A 203 -29.01 28.83 -11.22
CA GLY A 203 -29.93 29.96 -11.10
C GLY A 203 -29.60 31.24 -11.89
N PHE A 204 -28.66 31.22 -12.83
CA PHE A 204 -28.45 32.36 -13.73
C PHE A 204 -29.13 32.11 -15.07
N ASN A 205 -30.44 32.38 -15.15
CA ASN A 205 -31.14 32.54 -16.42
C ASN A 205 -30.64 33.82 -17.10
N LEU A 206 -29.70 33.70 -18.04
CA LEU A 206 -29.23 34.81 -18.88
C LEU A 206 -30.35 35.46 -19.73
N ASN A 207 -31.44 34.74 -19.97
CA ASN A 207 -32.63 35.27 -20.66
C ASN A 207 -33.42 36.30 -19.83
N SER A 208 -33.18 36.41 -18.52
CA SER A 208 -33.84 37.41 -17.67
C SER A 208 -33.00 38.68 -17.46
N LEU A 209 -31.77 38.73 -17.99
CA LEU A 209 -30.88 39.90 -17.87
C LEU A 209 -30.95 40.83 -19.10
N PHE A 210 -31.27 40.30 -20.27
CA PHE A 210 -31.53 41.08 -21.49
C PHE A 210 -33.03 41.10 -21.78
N GLY A 211 -33.79 41.68 -20.84
CA GLY A 211 -35.21 41.99 -21.02
C GLY A 211 -35.42 42.76 -22.32
N GLY A 212 -35.92 42.06 -23.32
CA GLY A 212 -36.46 42.62 -24.55
C GLY A 212 -37.97 42.71 -24.42
N ASP A 213 -38.45 43.70 -23.67
CA ASP A 213 -39.82 44.15 -23.80
C ASP A 213 -39.83 45.21 -24.91
N LYS A 214 -40.44 44.86 -26.06
CA LYS A 214 -40.87 45.80 -27.10
C LYS A 214 -42.38 45.89 -27.06
#